data_AF-A0A7X7AID8-F1
#
_entry.id   AF-A0A7X7AID8-F1
#
_cell.length_a   1.000
_cell.length_b   1.000
_cell.length_c   1.000
_cell.angle_alpha   90.00
_cell.angle_beta   90.00
_cell.angle_gamma   90.00
#
_symmetry.space_group_name_H-M   'P 1'
#
loop_
_entity.id
_entity.type
_entity.pdbx_description
1 polymer ?
#
loop_
_entity_poly.entity_id
_entity_poly.type
_entity_poly.pdbx_seq_one_letter_code
_entity_poly.pdbx_strand_id
1 'polypeptide(L)'
;MKKINKKTILVCFFLGIIFLIFPNFSQAACDCGSTDSANPCTGQSISVTVTAGTPNGGVAVNNIYNWSFNSGGEDAFCGQFANGDYWVAPAAGQTEVAVTGITSNGNVSADLNPRLESMGLLDGSKNYGNYSASENIIPILPQSYSGINSIVAAIKRNEALEGGCGTPAIVGECADSYNVLTILNSIPENAGSTVIRPNITGETKELLTFSDFDFTRLPSYDFLTGLDATGYETIRRRWSHSTEIFGLGSSLNGNSGYSEGGRAFRAHTQIDDYGGGVAVAWNNNMMNLFSDSNALEEKMPAISAMLAYGLDIYHSIYDSPLETSRTWLTGATQHPGKLLPPVFLSALAKNRSYADNLKTVSQHVHDPGKMGPPELAQVVTGKTDYLWGDIPSLSGIYFQGSYWANLFASQCYDGALGVCNPSLGSKTMFDPYGYIDGPPNKPGTSYIGSSLGIQKAFVAIMILMPEIREIVNYPQLITYVDRILNEGIKTADDPCVTPDSRENLETCDAYRNTGCLYYGVTWGPINVIDVTSDCITTPTHPYNKAGRFTEL
;
A
#
# COMPACT_ATOMS: atom_id res chain seq x y z
N MET A 1 -42.69 35.92 -44.64
CA MET A 1 -43.96 35.16 -44.63
C MET A 1 -43.87 33.98 -43.69
N LYS A 2 -44.51 34.05 -42.51
CA LYS A 2 -45.31 33.00 -41.85
C LYS A 2 -45.48 33.39 -40.37
N LYS A 3 -46.62 34.03 -40.09
CA LYS A 3 -47.22 34.15 -38.77
C LYS A 3 -47.83 32.78 -38.41
N ILE A 4 -47.58 32.29 -37.21
CA ILE A 4 -48.47 31.32 -36.56
C ILE A 4 -48.83 31.90 -35.19
N ASN A 5 -50.12 32.01 -34.99
CA ASN A 5 -50.81 32.59 -33.85
C ASN A 5 -51.58 31.44 -33.21
N LYS A 6 -51.33 31.12 -31.93
CA LYS A 6 -52.22 30.24 -31.17
C LYS A 6 -52.40 30.79 -29.76
N LYS A 7 -53.66 31.17 -29.51
CA LYS A 7 -54.24 31.52 -28.22
C LYS A 7 -54.15 30.33 -27.28
N THR A 8 -53.68 30.57 -26.05
CA THR A 8 -53.80 29.62 -24.94
C THR A 8 -54.89 30.14 -24.00
N ILE A 9 -55.88 29.29 -23.76
CA ILE A 9 -57.02 29.51 -22.87
C ILE A 9 -56.53 29.27 -21.44
N LEU A 10 -56.71 30.26 -20.58
CA LEU A 10 -56.48 30.19 -19.13
C LEU A 10 -57.73 29.59 -18.49
N VAL A 11 -57.64 28.36 -17.97
CA VAL A 11 -58.68 27.76 -17.10
C VAL A 11 -58.11 27.71 -15.69
N CYS A 12 -58.65 28.56 -14.81
CA CYS A 12 -58.39 28.54 -13.38
C CYS A 12 -59.20 27.41 -12.73
N PHE A 13 -58.55 26.33 -12.30
CA PHE A 13 -59.12 25.38 -11.35
C PHE A 13 -58.54 25.67 -9.96
N PHE A 14 -59.39 26.19 -9.08
CA PHE A 14 -59.12 26.31 -7.64
C PHE A 14 -59.30 24.92 -7.03
N LEU A 15 -58.20 24.22 -6.72
CA LEU A 15 -58.20 23.07 -5.82
C LEU A 15 -57.72 23.53 -4.45
N GLY A 16 -58.61 23.48 -3.46
CA GLY A 16 -58.25 23.65 -2.06
C GLY A 16 -57.43 22.45 -1.57
N ILE A 17 -56.12 22.63 -1.45
CA ILE A 17 -55.21 21.67 -0.83
C ILE A 17 -55.27 21.90 0.68
N ILE A 18 -55.87 20.93 1.39
CA ILE A 18 -55.77 20.82 2.84
C ILE A 18 -54.33 20.37 3.15
N PHE A 19 -53.50 21.30 3.62
CA PHE A 19 -52.18 20.99 4.19
C PHE A 19 -52.37 20.28 5.53
N LEU A 20 -52.33 18.95 5.51
CA LEU A 20 -52.03 18.17 6.71
C LEU A 20 -50.56 18.44 7.06
N ILE A 21 -50.36 19.27 8.08
CA ILE A 21 -49.05 19.47 8.72
C ILE A 21 -48.73 18.18 9.46
N PHE A 22 -48.11 17.22 8.77
CA PHE A 22 -47.38 16.16 9.45
C PHE A 22 -46.16 16.83 10.10
N PRO A 23 -45.90 16.61 11.40
CA PRO A 23 -44.63 17.03 11.98
C PRO A 23 -43.53 16.36 11.16
N ASN A 24 -42.71 17.17 10.49
CA ASN A 24 -41.45 16.71 9.93
C ASN A 24 -40.60 16.28 11.13
N PHE A 25 -40.70 15.01 11.52
CA PHE A 25 -39.64 14.36 12.26
C PHE A 25 -38.43 14.42 11.34
N SER A 26 -37.60 15.45 11.55
CA SER A 26 -36.24 15.48 11.00
C SER A 26 -35.62 14.19 11.48
N GLN A 27 -35.48 13.19 10.61
CA GLN A 27 -34.70 12.01 10.91
C GLN A 27 -33.35 12.53 11.39
N ALA A 28 -33.02 12.23 12.65
CA ALA A 28 -31.74 12.58 13.18
C ALA A 28 -30.68 11.93 12.28
N ALA A 29 -29.84 12.78 11.69
CA ALA A 29 -28.86 12.38 10.70
C ALA A 29 -27.47 12.56 11.30
N CYS A 30 -26.64 11.53 11.19
CA CYS A 30 -25.25 11.57 11.62
C CYS A 30 -24.39 12.59 10.86
N ASP A 31 -24.94 13.20 9.80
CA ASP A 31 -24.35 14.27 8.98
C ASP A 31 -24.89 15.66 9.32
N CYS A 32 -25.32 15.90 10.56
CA CYS A 32 -25.83 17.21 10.97
C CYS A 32 -24.76 18.32 11.00
N GLY A 33 -23.48 17.97 10.79
CA GLY A 33 -22.35 18.90 10.73
C GLY A 33 -21.91 19.46 12.09
N SER A 34 -22.39 18.90 13.20
CA SER A 34 -21.99 19.37 14.53
C SER A 34 -20.53 19.06 14.82
N THR A 35 -19.81 20.07 15.30
CA THR A 35 -18.46 19.96 15.87
C THR A 35 -18.47 20.20 17.38
N ASP A 36 -19.65 20.43 17.97
CA ASP A 36 -19.83 20.67 19.40
C ASP A 36 -20.11 19.34 20.11
N SER A 37 -19.19 18.92 20.98
CA SER A 37 -19.34 17.68 21.75
C SER A 37 -20.48 17.72 22.77
N ALA A 38 -20.95 18.92 23.15
CA ALA A 38 -22.13 19.06 23.99
C ALA A 38 -23.44 18.86 23.21
N ASN A 39 -23.40 19.01 21.89
CA ASN A 39 -24.55 18.90 20.99
C ASN A 39 -24.19 18.04 19.76
N PRO A 40 -23.81 16.76 19.92
CA PRO A 40 -23.43 15.89 18.81
C PRO A 40 -24.63 15.61 17.90
N CYS A 41 -24.37 15.09 16.70
CA CYS A 41 -25.43 14.49 15.90
C CYS A 41 -25.94 13.21 16.58
N THR A 42 -27.19 12.86 16.31
CA THR A 42 -27.78 11.58 16.71
C THR A 42 -28.36 10.88 15.48
N GLY A 43 -28.47 9.56 15.53
CA GLY A 43 -29.09 8.79 14.45
C GLY A 43 -29.04 7.28 14.70
N GLN A 44 -29.65 6.54 13.77
CA GLN A 44 -29.70 5.07 13.77
C GLN A 44 -29.13 4.45 12.49
N SER A 45 -28.71 5.28 11.55
CA SER A 45 -28.17 4.83 10.28
C SER A 45 -27.25 5.85 9.65
N ILE A 46 -26.33 5.34 8.83
CA ILE A 46 -25.39 6.12 8.01
C ILE A 46 -25.35 5.48 6.62
N SER A 47 -25.30 6.30 5.58
CA SER A 47 -25.05 5.84 4.21
C SER A 47 -23.81 6.53 3.65
N VAL A 48 -22.78 5.74 3.33
CA VAL A 48 -21.49 6.23 2.82
C VAL A 48 -21.35 5.85 1.36
N THR A 49 -21.13 6.83 0.49
CA THR A 49 -20.78 6.59 -0.91
C THR A 49 -19.29 6.77 -1.11
N VAL A 50 -18.59 5.68 -1.40
CA VAL A 50 -17.21 5.70 -1.89
C VAL A 50 -17.27 5.91 -3.41
N THR A 51 -17.02 7.15 -3.83
CA THR A 51 -16.97 7.49 -5.27
C THR A 51 -15.83 6.74 -5.94
N ALA A 52 -16.14 6.05 -7.04
CA ALA A 52 -15.15 5.31 -7.79
C ALA A 52 -14.18 6.25 -8.53
N GLY A 53 -12.89 5.96 -8.39
CA GLY A 53 -11.89 6.34 -9.37
C GLY A 53 -11.73 5.24 -10.43
N THR A 54 -10.91 5.53 -11.43
CA THR A 54 -10.55 4.56 -12.48
C THR A 54 -9.02 4.38 -12.53
N PRO A 55 -8.37 4.05 -11.40
CA PRO A 55 -6.90 3.98 -11.36
C PRO A 55 -6.34 2.94 -12.34
N ASN A 56 -7.06 1.83 -12.54
CA ASN A 56 -6.71 0.76 -13.48
C ASN A 56 -7.38 0.91 -14.86
N GLY A 57 -7.95 2.08 -15.16
CA GLY A 57 -8.84 2.28 -16.31
C GLY A 57 -10.18 1.56 -16.15
N GLY A 58 -10.95 1.48 -17.25
CA GLY A 58 -12.21 0.74 -17.29
C GLY A 58 -13.43 1.47 -16.71
N VAL A 59 -14.48 0.69 -16.43
CA VAL A 59 -15.71 1.14 -15.77
C VAL A 59 -15.58 0.81 -14.29
N ALA A 60 -15.79 1.80 -13.42
CA ALA A 60 -15.84 1.58 -11.99
C ALA A 60 -17.15 2.15 -11.43
N VAL A 61 -17.75 1.48 -10.47
CA VAL A 61 -19.04 1.91 -9.88
C VAL A 61 -18.85 2.46 -8.48
N ASN A 62 -19.63 3.48 -8.14
CA ASN A 62 -19.66 3.98 -6.78
C ASN A 62 -20.11 2.86 -5.84
N ASN A 63 -19.42 2.74 -4.72
CA ASN A 63 -19.69 1.74 -3.70
C ASN A 63 -20.46 2.40 -2.55
N ILE A 64 -21.62 1.86 -2.20
CA ILE A 64 -22.51 2.41 -1.18
C ILE A 64 -22.56 1.45 0.00
N TYR A 65 -22.16 1.93 1.17
CA TYR A 65 -22.25 1.21 2.43
C TYR A 65 -23.41 1.78 3.24
N ASN A 66 -24.32 0.94 3.71
CA ASN A 66 -25.38 1.35 4.61
C ASN A 66 -25.21 0.65 5.95
N TRP A 67 -25.05 1.45 7.00
CA TRP A 67 -24.93 1.03 8.38
C TRP A 67 -26.25 1.28 9.09
N SER A 68 -26.64 0.35 9.95
CA SER A 68 -27.75 0.53 10.89
C SER A 68 -27.30 0.13 12.29
N PHE A 69 -27.68 0.94 13.27
CA PHE A 69 -27.31 0.78 14.66
C PHE A 69 -28.32 1.46 15.57
N ASN A 70 -28.32 1.12 16.86
CA ASN A 70 -29.07 1.83 17.88
C ASN A 70 -28.35 1.75 19.23
N SER A 71 -28.77 2.58 20.18
CA SER A 71 -28.25 2.59 21.53
C SER A 71 -29.39 2.30 22.51
N GLY A 72 -29.62 1.02 22.81
CA GLY A 72 -30.72 0.59 23.69
C GLY A 72 -32.11 0.83 23.07
N GLY A 73 -32.22 0.78 21.75
CA GLY A 73 -33.45 1.08 21.00
C GLY A 73 -33.63 2.55 20.62
N GLU A 74 -32.78 3.44 21.12
CA GLU A 74 -32.78 4.88 20.81
C GLU A 74 -31.69 5.25 19.79
N ASP A 75 -31.70 6.50 19.34
CA ASP A 75 -30.62 7.07 18.52
C ASP A 75 -29.28 7.02 19.28
N ALA A 76 -28.22 6.57 18.60
CA ALA A 76 -26.87 6.69 19.11
C ALA A 76 -26.34 8.12 18.86
N PHE A 77 -25.35 8.55 19.64
CA PHE A 77 -24.54 9.71 19.24
C PHE A 77 -23.68 9.31 18.05
N CYS A 78 -23.49 10.23 17.10
CA CYS A 78 -22.67 9.96 15.94
C CYS A 78 -22.07 11.24 15.34
N GLY A 79 -21.07 11.04 14.49
CA GLY A 79 -20.39 12.10 13.74
C GLY A 79 -19.26 11.53 12.89
N GLN A 80 -18.36 12.41 12.46
CA GLN A 80 -17.19 12.03 11.67
C GLN A 80 -15.90 12.40 12.39
N PHE A 81 -14.87 11.59 12.18
CA PHE A 81 -13.49 11.94 12.48
C PHE A 81 -12.95 12.96 11.49
N ALA A 82 -11.77 13.53 11.76
CA ALA A 82 -11.11 14.49 10.89
C ALA A 82 -10.81 13.95 9.47
N ASN A 83 -10.68 12.63 9.31
CA ASN A 83 -10.50 12.00 7.99
C ASN A 83 -11.84 11.72 7.27
N GLY A 84 -12.98 11.97 7.90
CA GLY A 84 -14.32 11.75 7.35
C GLY A 84 -14.90 10.35 7.55
N ASP A 85 -14.17 9.44 8.21
CA ASP A 85 -14.75 8.17 8.67
C ASP A 85 -15.71 8.42 9.84
N TYR A 86 -16.72 7.55 9.98
CA TYR A 86 -17.76 7.75 10.98
C TYR A 86 -17.42 7.14 12.33
N TRP A 87 -17.91 7.79 13.37
CA TRP A 87 -17.98 7.23 14.71
C TRP A 87 -19.41 7.19 15.23
N VAL A 88 -19.68 6.23 16.13
CA VAL A 88 -20.91 6.12 16.90
C VAL A 88 -20.58 5.88 18.37
N ALA A 89 -21.38 6.43 19.28
CA ALA A 89 -21.22 6.27 20.72
C ALA A 89 -22.58 6.07 21.41
N PRO A 90 -22.63 5.41 22.58
CA PRO A 90 -23.87 5.19 23.30
C PRO A 90 -24.59 6.50 23.63
N ALA A 91 -25.92 6.50 23.50
CA ALA A 91 -26.78 7.60 23.95
C ALA A 91 -26.63 7.87 25.44
N ALA A 92 -27.12 9.03 25.91
CA ALA A 92 -27.09 9.38 27.32
C ALA A 92 -27.76 8.30 28.19
N GLY A 93 -27.01 7.75 29.16
CA GLY A 93 -27.48 6.69 30.05
C GLY A 93 -27.30 5.26 29.53
N GLN A 94 -26.77 5.08 28.31
CA GLN A 94 -26.43 3.79 27.72
C GLN A 94 -24.91 3.54 27.78
N THR A 95 -24.50 2.29 27.62
CA THR A 95 -23.08 1.88 27.67
C THR A 95 -22.60 1.15 26.42
N GLU A 96 -23.51 0.84 25.50
CA GLU A 96 -23.22 0.02 24.31
C GLU A 96 -23.95 0.58 23.08
N VAL A 97 -23.39 0.28 21.90
CA VAL A 97 -24.06 0.48 20.62
C VAL A 97 -24.30 -0.89 19.99
N ALA A 98 -25.55 -1.17 19.61
CA ALA A 98 -25.92 -2.35 18.86
C ALA A 98 -25.85 -2.04 17.37
N VAL A 99 -24.93 -2.68 16.64
CA VAL A 99 -24.94 -2.66 15.17
C VAL A 99 -25.96 -3.68 14.71
N THR A 100 -26.97 -3.23 13.98
CA THR A 100 -28.12 -4.04 13.59
C THR A 100 -28.04 -4.57 12.17
N GLY A 101 -27.21 -3.97 11.33
CA GLY A 101 -27.09 -4.39 9.94
C GLY A 101 -26.08 -3.59 9.16
N ILE A 102 -25.43 -4.28 8.23
CA ILE A 102 -24.48 -3.72 7.26
C ILE A 102 -24.93 -4.24 5.89
N THR A 103 -25.22 -3.34 4.96
CA THR A 103 -25.62 -3.71 3.60
C THR A 103 -24.88 -2.84 2.59
N SER A 104 -24.87 -3.26 1.33
CA SER A 104 -24.26 -2.47 0.25
C SER A 104 -24.95 -2.69 -1.09
N ASN A 105 -24.48 -1.98 -2.11
CA ASN A 105 -24.84 -2.23 -3.52
C ASN A 105 -23.98 -3.33 -4.18
N GLY A 106 -23.11 -4.02 -3.45
CA GLY A 106 -22.26 -5.12 -3.90
C GLY A 106 -22.21 -6.29 -2.91
N ASN A 107 -21.28 -7.22 -3.12
CA ASN A 107 -21.02 -8.28 -2.15
C ASN A 107 -20.17 -7.73 -1.01
N VAL A 108 -20.79 -7.53 0.16
CA VAL A 108 -20.15 -6.92 1.34
C VAL A 108 -19.86 -7.97 2.42
N SER A 109 -18.73 -7.77 3.07
CA SER A 109 -18.25 -8.50 4.24
C SER A 109 -17.78 -7.48 5.28
N ALA A 110 -17.80 -7.83 6.56
CA ALA A 110 -17.32 -6.94 7.61
C ALA A 110 -16.62 -7.70 8.71
N ASP A 111 -15.58 -7.10 9.26
CA ASP A 111 -14.73 -7.67 10.31
C ASP A 111 -14.54 -6.66 11.44
N LEU A 112 -14.53 -7.16 12.68
CA LEU A 112 -14.33 -6.38 13.89
C LEU A 112 -12.85 -6.39 14.26
N ASN A 113 -12.20 -5.23 14.18
CA ASN A 113 -10.77 -5.07 14.49
C ASN A 113 -9.89 -6.08 13.72
N PRO A 114 -9.97 -6.11 12.37
CA PRO A 114 -9.36 -7.15 11.56
C PRO A 114 -7.86 -7.30 11.84
N ARG A 115 -7.36 -8.53 11.72
CA ARG A 115 -5.94 -8.87 11.90
C ARG A 115 -5.39 -9.47 10.62
N LEU A 116 -4.09 -9.32 10.40
CA LEU A 116 -3.42 -9.92 9.25
C LEU A 116 -3.57 -11.46 9.25
N GLU A 117 -3.56 -12.06 10.44
CA GLU A 117 -3.53 -13.52 10.62
C GLU A 117 -4.90 -14.20 10.43
N SER A 118 -5.98 -13.46 10.59
CA SER A 118 -7.36 -13.95 10.50
C SER A 118 -8.26 -12.78 10.19
N MET A 119 -9.01 -12.85 9.08
CA MET A 119 -9.95 -11.78 8.71
C MET A 119 -11.26 -12.29 8.11
N GLY A 120 -12.34 -11.56 8.35
CA GLY A 120 -13.69 -11.83 7.87
C GLY A 120 -14.03 -11.15 6.55
N LEU A 121 -13.04 -10.56 5.88
CA LEU A 121 -13.23 -9.75 4.68
C LEU A 121 -13.16 -10.60 3.41
N LEU A 122 -13.98 -10.24 2.42
CA LEU A 122 -14.29 -11.00 1.21
C LEU A 122 -15.09 -12.28 1.53
N ASP A 123 -14.95 -13.36 0.76
CA ASP A 123 -15.75 -14.58 0.96
C ASP A 123 -14.94 -15.89 0.96
N GLY A 124 -13.63 -15.81 0.76
CA GLY A 124 -12.72 -16.95 0.83
C GLY A 124 -12.91 -17.97 -0.29
N SER A 125 -13.72 -17.66 -1.31
CA SER A 125 -14.07 -18.57 -2.40
C SER A 125 -12.86 -19.09 -3.19
N LYS A 126 -11.73 -18.35 -3.14
CA LYS A 126 -10.46 -18.71 -3.79
C LYS A 126 -9.39 -19.25 -2.84
N ASN A 127 -9.68 -19.39 -1.55
CA ASN A 127 -8.69 -19.72 -0.52
C ASN A 127 -7.44 -18.83 -0.61
N TYR A 128 -7.63 -17.57 -1.01
CA TYR A 128 -6.58 -16.57 -1.03
C TYR A 128 -6.68 -15.72 0.23
N GLY A 129 -5.55 -15.40 0.85
CA GLY A 129 -5.56 -14.67 2.11
C GLY A 129 -5.63 -15.58 3.34
N ASN A 130 -6.00 -14.97 4.47
CA ASN A 130 -6.34 -15.66 5.71
C ASN A 130 -7.82 -15.46 6.06
N TYR A 131 -8.68 -15.67 5.07
CA TYR A 131 -10.11 -15.57 5.29
C TYR A 131 -10.56 -16.57 6.36
N SER A 132 -11.35 -16.08 7.32
CA SER A 132 -11.98 -16.85 8.36
C SER A 132 -13.46 -16.45 8.46
N ALA A 133 -14.34 -17.39 8.15
CA ALA A 133 -15.78 -17.13 8.14
C ALA A 133 -16.33 -16.72 9.52
N SER A 134 -15.66 -17.10 10.61
CA SER A 134 -16.07 -16.73 11.97
C SER A 134 -15.77 -15.27 12.32
N GLU A 135 -14.86 -14.62 11.57
CA GLU A 135 -14.53 -13.21 11.74
C GLU A 135 -15.51 -12.30 10.98
N ASN A 136 -16.25 -12.84 10.00
CA ASN A 136 -17.28 -12.07 9.31
C ASN A 136 -18.47 -11.86 10.24
N ILE A 137 -18.70 -10.63 10.69
CA ILE A 137 -19.71 -10.33 11.70
C ILE A 137 -21.13 -10.21 11.13
N ILE A 138 -21.30 -10.03 9.80
CA ILE A 138 -22.62 -9.78 9.19
C ILE A 138 -23.66 -10.87 9.53
N PRO A 139 -23.33 -12.19 9.48
CA PRO A 139 -24.29 -13.25 9.78
C PRO A 139 -24.78 -13.30 11.23
N ILE A 140 -24.08 -12.64 12.18
CA ILE A 140 -24.40 -12.68 13.61
C ILE A 140 -25.02 -11.36 14.12
N LEU A 141 -25.30 -10.39 13.25
CA LEU A 141 -26.00 -9.17 13.62
C LEU A 141 -27.49 -9.44 13.93
N PRO A 142 -28.12 -8.70 14.87
CA PRO A 142 -27.57 -7.57 15.62
C PRO A 142 -26.58 -7.96 16.72
N GLN A 143 -25.54 -7.15 16.93
CA GLN A 143 -24.53 -7.36 17.99
C GLN A 143 -24.21 -6.05 18.72
N SER A 144 -24.13 -6.11 20.06
CA SER A 144 -23.77 -4.98 20.91
C SER A 144 -22.27 -4.91 21.14
N TYR A 145 -21.74 -3.70 21.11
CA TYR A 145 -20.34 -3.43 21.36
C TYR A 145 -20.19 -2.35 22.43
N SER A 146 -19.25 -2.58 23.33
CA SER A 146 -18.67 -1.59 24.25
C SER A 146 -17.18 -1.45 23.95
N GLY A 147 -16.54 -0.37 24.41
CA GLY A 147 -15.14 -0.10 24.10
C GLY A 147 -14.95 0.70 22.81
N ILE A 148 -13.69 0.83 22.42
CA ILE A 148 -13.32 1.36 21.11
C ILE A 148 -13.16 0.19 20.15
N ASN A 149 -14.02 0.13 19.13
CA ASN A 149 -13.99 -0.95 18.13
C ASN A 149 -14.05 -0.36 16.73
N SER A 150 -13.20 -0.83 15.83
CA SER A 150 -13.22 -0.47 14.42
C SER A 150 -13.82 -1.62 13.62
N ILE A 151 -15.00 -1.41 13.05
CA ILE A 151 -15.61 -2.36 12.13
C ILE A 151 -15.22 -1.94 10.71
N VAL A 152 -14.51 -2.82 10.02
CA VAL A 152 -14.09 -2.61 8.64
C VAL A 152 -15.01 -3.40 7.74
N ALA A 153 -15.73 -2.70 6.85
CA ALA A 153 -16.50 -3.31 5.79
C ALA A 153 -15.74 -3.24 4.47
N ALA A 154 -15.79 -4.32 3.70
CA ALA A 154 -15.19 -4.42 2.38
C ALA A 154 -16.24 -4.87 1.36
N ILE A 155 -16.33 -4.16 0.24
CA ILE A 155 -17.07 -4.62 -0.93
C ILE A 155 -16.10 -5.35 -1.85
N LYS A 156 -16.47 -6.56 -2.25
CA LYS A 156 -15.76 -7.36 -3.24
C LYS A 156 -16.04 -6.83 -4.65
N ARG A 157 -14.99 -6.69 -5.46
CA ARG A 157 -15.09 -6.13 -6.82
C ARG A 157 -15.97 -6.98 -7.72
N ASN A 158 -16.79 -6.32 -8.53
CA ASN A 158 -17.54 -6.99 -9.58
C ASN A 158 -16.69 -7.08 -10.86
N GLU A 159 -15.76 -8.05 -10.90
CA GLU A 159 -14.82 -8.19 -12.02
C GLU A 159 -15.50 -8.44 -13.38
N ALA A 160 -16.75 -8.94 -13.39
CA ALA A 160 -17.52 -9.10 -14.62
C ALA A 160 -17.96 -7.76 -15.23
N LEU A 161 -18.20 -6.74 -14.39
CA LEU A 161 -18.61 -5.40 -14.82
C LEU A 161 -17.42 -4.45 -14.93
N GLU A 162 -16.48 -4.54 -13.99
CA GLU A 162 -15.47 -3.51 -13.75
C GLU A 162 -14.07 -3.93 -14.24
N GLY A 163 -13.91 -5.17 -14.69
CA GLY A 163 -12.63 -5.73 -15.10
C GLY A 163 -11.85 -6.37 -13.96
N GLY A 164 -10.87 -7.18 -14.33
CA GLY A 164 -10.17 -8.06 -13.39
C GLY A 164 -9.15 -7.37 -12.49
N CYS A 165 -8.78 -8.05 -11.41
CA CYS A 165 -7.83 -7.56 -10.39
C CYS A 165 -6.36 -7.90 -10.69
N GLY A 166 -5.98 -8.10 -11.95
CA GLY A 166 -4.59 -8.25 -12.37
C GLY A 166 -4.09 -9.70 -12.55
N THR A 167 -4.30 -10.60 -11.58
CA THR A 167 -3.72 -11.96 -11.63
C THR A 167 -4.76 -13.09 -11.52
N PRO A 168 -4.65 -14.20 -12.30
CA PRO A 168 -5.59 -15.32 -12.23
C PRO A 168 -5.77 -15.94 -10.84
N ALA A 169 -4.75 -15.83 -9.98
CA ALA A 169 -4.76 -16.43 -8.64
C ALA A 169 -5.77 -15.77 -7.68
N ILE A 170 -6.20 -14.54 -7.96
CA ILE A 170 -7.12 -13.78 -7.10
C ILE A 170 -8.43 -13.41 -7.79
N VAL A 171 -8.67 -13.94 -9.00
CA VAL A 171 -9.89 -13.64 -9.76
C VAL A 171 -11.10 -14.11 -8.98
N GLY A 172 -12.00 -13.16 -8.75
CA GLY A 172 -13.18 -13.28 -7.92
C GLY A 172 -12.82 -13.32 -6.44
N GLU A 173 -11.77 -12.63 -5.97
CA GLU A 173 -11.40 -12.51 -4.55
C GLU A 173 -10.57 -11.24 -4.31
N CYS A 174 -11.04 -10.10 -4.80
CA CYS A 174 -10.41 -8.81 -4.55
C CYS A 174 -11.39 -7.77 -4.00
N ALA A 175 -10.88 -6.91 -3.12
CA ALA A 175 -11.58 -5.78 -2.59
C ALA A 175 -11.69 -4.66 -3.63
N ASP A 176 -12.77 -3.91 -3.55
CA ASP A 176 -13.03 -2.80 -4.46
C ASP A 176 -12.93 -1.47 -3.73
N SER A 177 -13.46 -1.42 -2.51
CA SER A 177 -13.24 -0.37 -1.54
C SER A 177 -13.43 -0.88 -0.11
N TYR A 178 -13.07 -0.03 0.84
CA TYR A 178 -13.32 -0.23 2.27
C TYR A 178 -14.13 0.93 2.84
N ASN A 179 -14.84 0.68 3.93
CA ASN A 179 -15.35 1.73 4.80
C ASN A 179 -15.26 1.30 6.27
N VAL A 180 -14.96 2.24 7.16
CA VAL A 180 -14.76 1.97 8.58
C VAL A 180 -15.82 2.71 9.39
N LEU A 181 -16.48 1.97 10.29
CA LEU A 181 -17.30 2.55 11.35
C LEU A 181 -16.61 2.28 12.69
N THR A 182 -16.37 3.33 13.48
CA THR A 182 -15.78 3.17 14.82
C THR A 182 -16.83 3.35 15.91
N ILE A 183 -16.94 2.35 16.78
CA ILE A 183 -17.73 2.45 18.00
C ILE A 183 -16.83 3.00 19.10
N LEU A 184 -17.30 4.02 19.81
CA LEU A 184 -16.58 4.69 20.89
C LEU A 184 -17.33 4.55 22.21
N ASN A 185 -16.61 4.67 23.32
CA ASN A 185 -17.20 4.71 24.66
C ASN A 185 -17.97 6.01 24.95
N SER A 186 -17.58 7.10 24.29
CA SER A 186 -18.13 8.44 24.49
C SER A 186 -17.91 9.28 23.24
N ILE A 187 -18.59 10.43 23.19
CA ILE A 187 -18.38 11.45 22.14
C ILE A 187 -16.91 11.89 22.17
N PRO A 188 -16.18 11.84 21.03
CA PRO A 188 -14.80 12.30 20.96
C PRO A 188 -14.72 13.83 21.01
N GLU A 189 -13.53 14.36 21.32
CA GLU A 189 -13.29 15.82 21.37
C GLU A 189 -13.72 16.51 20.06
N ASN A 190 -14.35 17.68 20.18
CA ASN A 190 -14.89 18.46 19.06
C ASN A 190 -15.79 17.63 18.12
N ALA A 191 -16.54 16.68 18.70
CA ALA A 191 -17.37 15.72 17.99
C ALA A 191 -16.61 14.97 16.89
N GLY A 192 -15.31 14.76 17.08
CA GLY A 192 -14.42 14.02 16.18
C GLY A 192 -13.73 14.88 15.12
N SER A 193 -14.13 16.13 14.93
CA SER A 193 -13.61 16.99 13.85
C SER A 193 -12.11 17.29 13.91
N THR A 194 -11.48 17.10 15.08
CA THR A 194 -10.03 17.24 15.31
C THR A 194 -9.35 15.93 15.71
N VAL A 195 -10.06 14.81 15.62
CA VAL A 195 -9.60 13.48 16.06
C VAL A 195 -9.33 12.62 14.84
N ILE A 196 -8.15 12.02 14.77
CA ILE A 196 -7.80 11.02 13.77
C ILE A 196 -8.53 9.73 14.12
N ARG A 197 -9.13 9.07 13.13
CA ARG A 197 -9.75 7.74 13.35
C ARG A 197 -8.72 6.81 14.01
N PRO A 198 -9.11 6.08 15.08
CA PRO A 198 -8.21 5.11 15.71
C PRO A 198 -7.89 3.96 14.74
N ASN A 199 -6.71 3.38 14.88
CA ASN A 199 -6.23 2.27 14.06
C ASN A 199 -7.25 1.12 13.94
N ILE A 200 -7.39 0.55 12.74
CA ILE A 200 -8.34 -0.55 12.48
C ILE A 200 -7.92 -1.88 13.09
N THR A 201 -6.61 -2.13 13.24
CA THR A 201 -6.07 -3.36 13.83
C THR A 201 -5.43 -3.08 15.19
N GLY A 202 -4.71 -4.04 15.77
CA GLY A 202 -4.00 -3.87 17.04
C GLY A 202 -4.91 -4.01 18.26
N GLU A 203 -4.30 -4.33 19.41
CA GLU A 203 -5.00 -4.42 20.70
C GLU A 203 -5.20 -3.04 21.33
N THR A 204 -4.30 -2.11 21.03
CA THR A 204 -4.36 -0.73 21.51
C THR A 204 -5.07 0.14 20.49
N LYS A 205 -6.12 0.86 20.88
CA LYS A 205 -6.83 1.83 20.02
C LYS A 205 -6.50 3.24 20.44
N GLU A 206 -5.89 4.01 19.54
CA GLU A 206 -5.40 5.36 19.85
C GLU A 206 -6.33 6.43 19.27
N LEU A 207 -6.87 7.30 20.14
CA LEU A 207 -7.63 8.48 19.74
C LEU A 207 -6.71 9.71 19.71
N LEU A 208 -5.90 9.81 18.66
CA LEU A 208 -5.00 10.95 18.45
C LEU A 208 -5.78 12.17 17.98
N THR A 209 -5.43 13.34 18.50
CA THR A 209 -5.99 14.64 18.14
C THR A 209 -4.99 15.46 17.32
N PHE A 210 -5.43 16.53 16.66
CA PHE A 210 -4.52 17.49 16.03
C PHE A 210 -3.46 18.06 16.99
N SER A 211 -3.74 18.10 18.29
CA SER A 211 -2.79 18.57 19.29
C SER A 211 -1.64 17.59 19.54
N ASP A 212 -1.77 16.32 19.16
CA ASP A 212 -0.73 15.30 19.24
C ASP A 212 0.31 15.39 18.10
N PHE A 213 0.06 16.27 17.13
CA PHE A 213 0.92 16.52 15.98
C PHE A 213 1.55 17.91 16.01
N ASP A 214 2.71 18.01 15.38
CA ASP A 214 3.45 19.24 15.13
C ASP A 214 3.44 19.52 13.63
N PHE A 215 2.36 20.16 13.17
CA PHE A 215 2.19 20.52 11.76
C PHE A 215 3.16 21.59 11.28
N THR A 216 3.93 22.23 12.17
CA THR A 216 5.00 23.16 11.75
C THR A 216 6.16 22.47 11.06
N ARG A 217 6.26 21.13 11.19
CA ARG A 217 7.21 20.27 10.48
C ARG A 217 6.79 19.97 9.04
N LEU A 218 5.53 20.21 8.68
CA LEU A 218 5.09 20.01 7.30
C LEU A 218 5.72 21.11 6.43
N PRO A 219 6.53 20.76 5.43
CA PRO A 219 7.17 21.78 4.61
C PRO A 219 6.15 22.47 3.70
N SER A 220 6.53 23.67 3.25
CA SER A 220 5.72 24.48 2.34
C SER A 220 6.64 25.12 1.32
N TYR A 221 6.46 24.77 0.04
CA TYR A 221 7.32 25.18 -1.06
C TYR A 221 6.51 25.82 -2.20
N ASP A 222 7.04 26.92 -2.74
CA ASP A 222 6.43 27.72 -3.82
C ASP A 222 6.58 27.08 -5.21
N PHE A 223 7.59 26.24 -5.40
CA PHE A 223 7.83 25.52 -6.65
C PHE A 223 6.96 24.26 -6.82
N LEU A 224 6.20 23.89 -5.79
CA LEU A 224 5.23 22.79 -5.86
C LEU A 224 3.83 23.35 -6.06
N THR A 225 3.05 22.70 -6.91
CA THR A 225 1.65 23.09 -7.17
C THR A 225 0.71 22.33 -6.25
N GLY A 226 -0.16 23.06 -5.55
CA GLY A 226 -1.19 22.48 -4.70
C GLY A 226 -2.39 21.98 -5.50
N LEU A 227 -3.47 21.66 -4.79
CA LEU A 227 -4.73 21.20 -5.36
C LEU A 227 -5.88 22.12 -4.99
N ASP A 228 -6.99 22.00 -5.70
CA ASP A 228 -8.26 22.59 -5.24
C ASP A 228 -8.92 21.69 -4.18
N ALA A 229 -10.07 22.14 -3.65
CA ALA A 229 -10.85 21.38 -2.68
C ALA A 229 -11.25 19.98 -3.19
N THR A 230 -11.52 19.84 -4.49
CA THR A 230 -11.87 18.54 -5.11
C THR A 230 -10.70 17.58 -5.10
N GLY A 231 -9.49 18.09 -5.36
CA GLY A 231 -8.26 17.33 -5.33
C GLY A 231 -7.94 16.83 -3.91
N TYR A 232 -8.01 17.70 -2.90
CA TYR A 232 -7.80 17.26 -1.51
C TYR A 232 -8.89 16.30 -1.02
N GLU A 233 -10.15 16.48 -1.43
CA GLU A 233 -11.21 15.51 -1.14
C GLU A 233 -10.94 14.15 -1.80
N THR A 234 -10.35 14.15 -3.00
CA THR A 234 -9.92 12.90 -3.66
C THR A 234 -8.81 12.20 -2.87
N ILE A 235 -7.87 12.94 -2.29
CA ILE A 235 -6.83 12.39 -1.40
C ILE A 235 -7.47 11.82 -0.13
N ARG A 236 -8.34 12.60 0.54
CA ARG A 236 -9.05 12.17 1.75
C ARG A 236 -9.82 10.88 1.52
N ARG A 237 -10.63 10.83 0.46
CA ARG A 237 -11.43 9.66 0.09
C ARG A 237 -10.54 8.45 -0.20
N ARG A 238 -9.47 8.61 -1.00
CA ARG A 238 -8.57 7.50 -1.35
C ARG A 238 -8.03 6.83 -0.09
N TRP A 239 -7.47 7.59 0.84
CA TRP A 239 -6.78 7.01 2.00
C TRP A 239 -7.71 6.61 3.15
N SER A 240 -8.94 7.16 3.22
CA SER A 240 -9.95 6.70 4.19
C SER A 240 -10.60 5.37 3.77
N HIS A 241 -10.58 5.05 2.47
CA HIS A 241 -11.23 3.86 1.91
C HIS A 241 -10.24 2.84 1.34
N SER A 242 -8.98 2.88 1.79
CA SER A 242 -7.92 1.96 1.40
C SER A 242 -7.18 1.45 2.63
N THR A 243 -6.58 0.26 2.52
CA THR A 243 -5.68 -0.28 3.54
C THR A 243 -4.64 -1.19 2.88
N GLU A 244 -3.43 -1.26 3.44
CA GLU A 244 -2.36 -2.19 3.02
C GLU A 244 -1.95 -3.14 4.15
N ILE A 245 -2.69 -3.17 5.26
CA ILE A 245 -2.36 -4.00 6.42
C ILE A 245 -2.34 -5.50 6.06
N PHE A 246 -3.22 -5.90 5.14
CA PHE A 246 -3.32 -7.26 4.64
C PHE A 246 -2.24 -7.58 3.61
N GLY A 247 -1.44 -6.60 3.18
CA GLY A 247 -0.27 -6.82 2.32
C GLY A 247 1.01 -7.09 3.10
N LEU A 248 0.96 -7.16 4.43
CA LEU A 248 2.12 -7.39 5.30
C LEU A 248 2.37 -8.90 5.53
N GLY A 249 3.57 -9.24 6.02
CA GLY A 249 3.95 -10.61 6.35
C GLY A 249 3.78 -10.92 7.84
N SER A 250 3.61 -12.20 8.17
CA SER A 250 3.49 -12.69 9.55
C SER A 250 4.18 -14.03 9.71
N SER A 251 4.84 -14.24 10.85
CA SER A 251 5.51 -15.51 11.19
C SER A 251 4.55 -16.70 11.24
N LEU A 252 3.29 -16.46 11.61
CA LEU A 252 2.28 -17.51 11.67
C LEU A 252 1.86 -18.03 10.29
N ASN A 253 2.07 -17.22 9.23
CA ASN A 253 1.74 -17.57 7.85
C ASN A 253 2.99 -17.87 7.02
N GLY A 254 4.03 -18.41 7.67
CA GLY A 254 5.27 -18.84 7.01
C GLY A 254 6.12 -17.69 6.47
N ASN A 255 5.91 -16.45 6.92
CA ASN A 255 6.56 -15.22 6.44
C ASN A 255 6.43 -14.95 4.92
N SER A 256 5.81 -15.82 4.12
CA SER A 256 5.76 -15.65 2.66
C SER A 256 4.83 -14.52 2.21
N GLY A 257 4.04 -13.97 3.15
CA GLY A 257 2.97 -13.03 2.83
C GLY A 257 1.96 -13.63 1.86
N TYR A 258 1.10 -12.77 1.30
CA TYR A 258 0.28 -13.18 0.16
C TYR A 258 0.97 -12.78 -1.15
N SER A 259 0.82 -13.65 -2.15
CA SER A 259 1.38 -13.44 -3.49
C SER A 259 1.00 -12.04 -4.02
N GLU A 260 1.95 -11.34 -4.63
CA GLU A 260 1.77 -9.99 -5.20
C GLU A 260 1.47 -8.88 -4.18
N GLY A 261 1.93 -9.06 -2.94
CA GLY A 261 1.97 -8.01 -1.93
C GLY A 261 0.64 -7.54 -1.40
N GLY A 262 -0.36 -8.42 -1.45
CA GLY A 262 -1.72 -8.13 -0.99
C GLY A 262 -2.58 -7.48 -2.06
N ARG A 263 -2.30 -7.66 -3.36
CA ARG A 263 -3.10 -7.12 -4.48
C ARG A 263 -4.61 -7.35 -4.32
N ALA A 264 -5.01 -8.51 -3.80
CA ALA A 264 -6.41 -8.82 -3.52
C ALA A 264 -7.06 -7.85 -2.52
N PHE A 265 -6.30 -7.26 -1.61
CA PHE A 265 -6.80 -6.42 -0.52
C PHE A 265 -6.62 -4.92 -0.79
N ARG A 266 -6.22 -4.54 -2.01
CA ARG A 266 -6.19 -3.12 -2.39
C ARG A 266 -7.58 -2.63 -2.68
N ALA A 267 -7.85 -1.35 -2.43
CA ALA A 267 -9.10 -0.73 -2.86
C ALA A 267 -9.02 -0.39 -4.36
N HIS A 268 -9.39 -1.34 -5.23
CA HIS A 268 -9.23 -1.21 -6.70
C HIS A 268 -9.99 -0.03 -7.32
N THR A 269 -10.97 0.55 -6.63
CA THR A 269 -11.62 1.81 -7.06
C THR A 269 -10.83 3.07 -6.71
N GLN A 270 -9.93 3.00 -5.74
CA GLN A 270 -9.24 4.18 -5.19
C GLN A 270 -7.77 4.25 -5.60
N ILE A 271 -7.13 3.09 -5.73
CA ILE A 271 -5.70 2.92 -5.99
C ILE A 271 -5.50 1.86 -7.06
N ASP A 272 -4.39 2.00 -7.79
CA ASP A 272 -3.90 1.02 -8.75
C ASP A 272 -3.77 -0.37 -8.10
N ASP A 273 -3.94 -1.43 -8.89
CA ASP A 273 -3.90 -2.80 -8.39
C ASP A 273 -2.51 -3.24 -7.91
N TYR A 274 -1.48 -2.47 -8.17
CA TYR A 274 -0.11 -2.83 -7.89
C TYR A 274 0.53 -1.94 -6.82
N GLY A 275 1.41 -2.53 -6.00
CA GLY A 275 2.09 -1.79 -4.91
C GLY A 275 2.87 -0.58 -5.44
N GLY A 276 3.43 -0.70 -6.65
CA GLY A 276 4.07 0.44 -7.31
C GLY A 276 3.13 1.62 -7.54
N GLY A 277 1.88 1.36 -7.92
CA GLY A 277 0.88 2.40 -8.09
C GLY A 277 0.38 2.98 -6.75
N VAL A 278 0.32 2.17 -5.68
CA VAL A 278 0.09 2.66 -4.31
C VAL A 278 1.17 3.67 -3.91
N ALA A 279 2.45 3.31 -4.11
CA ALA A 279 3.58 4.16 -3.78
C ALA A 279 3.58 5.46 -4.61
N VAL A 280 3.28 5.39 -5.92
CA VAL A 280 3.14 6.57 -6.78
C VAL A 280 2.00 7.48 -6.29
N ALA A 281 0.83 6.91 -6.01
CA ALA A 281 -0.31 7.68 -5.50
C ALA A 281 0.00 8.36 -4.17
N TRP A 282 0.67 7.65 -3.25
CA TRP A 282 1.10 8.20 -1.96
C TRP A 282 2.10 9.34 -2.13
N ASN A 283 3.17 9.11 -2.89
CA ASN A 283 4.24 10.08 -3.09
C ASN A 283 3.72 11.36 -3.77
N ASN A 284 2.87 11.22 -4.80
CA ASN A 284 2.26 12.38 -5.46
C ASN A 284 1.36 13.16 -4.49
N ASN A 285 0.56 12.46 -3.69
CA ASN A 285 -0.29 13.10 -2.69
C ASN A 285 0.54 13.87 -1.63
N MET A 286 1.68 13.32 -1.20
CA MET A 286 2.61 14.04 -0.32
C MET A 286 3.19 15.30 -0.97
N MET A 287 3.62 15.23 -2.23
CA MET A 287 4.15 16.41 -2.94
C MET A 287 3.11 17.53 -3.04
N ASN A 288 1.83 17.19 -3.25
CA ASN A 288 0.74 18.18 -3.24
C ASN A 288 0.58 18.85 -1.87
N LEU A 289 0.71 18.10 -0.77
CA LEU A 289 0.62 18.64 0.58
C LEU A 289 1.77 19.60 0.92
N PHE A 290 2.93 19.41 0.30
CA PHE A 290 4.13 20.26 0.47
C PHE A 290 4.07 21.58 -0.30
N SER A 291 3.06 21.80 -1.13
CA SER A 291 2.88 23.09 -1.82
C SER A 291 2.46 24.21 -0.86
N ASP A 292 2.90 25.44 -1.09
CA ASP A 292 2.39 26.62 -0.37
C ASP A 292 1.11 27.23 -0.97
N SER A 293 0.58 26.65 -2.06
CA SER A 293 -0.59 27.19 -2.78
C SER A 293 -1.89 27.15 -1.98
N ASN A 294 -1.96 26.37 -0.89
CA ASN A 294 -3.12 26.22 -0.04
C ASN A 294 -2.74 26.34 1.43
N ALA A 295 -3.66 26.87 2.23
CA ALA A 295 -3.51 26.92 3.68
C ALA A 295 -3.54 25.52 4.30
N LEU A 296 -3.02 25.38 5.52
CA LEU A 296 -3.00 24.11 6.24
C LEU A 296 -4.43 23.57 6.42
N GLU A 297 -5.38 24.44 6.76
CA GLU A 297 -6.78 24.12 7.00
C GLU A 297 -7.44 23.44 5.78
N GLU A 298 -7.11 23.89 4.57
CA GLU A 298 -7.62 23.30 3.32
C GLU A 298 -7.08 21.89 3.08
N LYS A 299 -5.88 21.59 3.60
CA LYS A 299 -5.21 20.29 3.49
C LYS A 299 -5.59 19.31 4.58
N MET A 300 -6.13 19.79 5.71
CA MET A 300 -6.31 18.99 6.92
C MET A 300 -7.14 17.71 6.73
N PRO A 301 -8.24 17.68 5.95
CA PRO A 301 -8.95 16.42 5.69
C PRO A 301 -8.06 15.37 5.01
N ALA A 302 -7.29 15.79 3.99
CA ALA A 302 -6.36 14.92 3.27
C ALA A 302 -5.21 14.42 4.18
N ILE A 303 -4.62 15.32 4.97
CA ILE A 303 -3.59 14.99 5.96
C ILE A 303 -4.14 13.97 6.95
N SER A 304 -5.33 14.20 7.50
CA SER A 304 -5.95 13.33 8.51
C SER A 304 -6.20 11.91 7.98
N ALA A 305 -6.65 11.77 6.74
CA ALA A 305 -6.82 10.47 6.11
C ALA A 305 -5.48 9.74 5.89
N MET A 306 -4.44 10.47 5.48
CA MET A 306 -3.09 9.93 5.34
C MET A 306 -2.49 9.51 6.69
N LEU A 307 -2.74 10.27 7.77
CA LEU A 307 -2.32 9.92 9.12
C LEU A 307 -3.04 8.67 9.63
N ALA A 308 -4.36 8.57 9.45
CA ALA A 308 -5.13 7.37 9.83
C ALA A 308 -4.62 6.11 9.09
N TYR A 309 -4.35 6.23 7.80
CA TYR A 309 -3.77 5.15 6.99
C TYR A 309 -2.37 4.75 7.47
N GLY A 310 -1.52 5.73 7.80
CA GLY A 310 -0.21 5.47 8.41
C GLY A 310 -0.30 4.81 9.79
N LEU A 311 -1.30 5.19 10.60
CA LEU A 311 -1.55 4.65 11.93
C LEU A 311 -2.01 3.18 11.86
N ASP A 312 -2.88 2.85 10.90
CA ASP A 312 -3.28 1.47 10.65
C ASP A 312 -2.07 0.57 10.35
N ILE A 313 -1.18 1.01 9.47
CA ILE A 313 0.04 0.25 9.10
C ILE A 313 1.02 0.18 10.29
N TYR A 314 1.19 1.26 11.03
CA TYR A 314 2.07 1.28 12.20
C TYR A 314 1.64 0.23 13.23
N HIS A 315 0.38 0.25 13.66
CA HIS A 315 -0.14 -0.74 14.62
C HIS A 315 -0.16 -2.15 14.02
N SER A 316 -0.35 -2.27 12.70
CA SER A 316 -0.20 -3.56 12.05
C SER A 316 1.20 -4.13 12.19
N ILE A 317 2.27 -3.33 12.20
CA ILE A 317 3.63 -3.85 12.37
C ILE A 317 4.01 -3.99 13.84
N TYR A 318 3.72 -2.99 14.68
CA TYR A 318 4.30 -2.85 16.02
C TYR A 318 3.36 -3.16 17.18
N ASP A 319 2.07 -3.37 16.92
CA ASP A 319 1.07 -3.80 17.89
C ASP A 319 0.57 -5.20 17.51
N SER A 320 1.53 -6.12 17.33
CA SER A 320 1.25 -7.52 17.02
C SER A 320 0.95 -8.31 18.30
N PRO A 321 0.12 -9.37 18.21
CA PRO A 321 -0.07 -10.29 19.34
C PRO A 321 1.28 -10.87 19.82
N LEU A 322 1.33 -11.25 21.09
CA LEU A 322 2.49 -11.95 21.66
C LEU A 322 2.91 -13.11 20.77
N GLU A 323 4.22 -13.30 20.61
CA GLU A 323 4.84 -14.36 19.77
C GLU A 323 4.62 -14.23 18.25
N THR A 324 3.92 -13.19 17.79
CA THR A 324 3.74 -12.91 16.37
C THR A 324 4.71 -11.82 15.93
N SER A 325 5.61 -12.14 14.99
CA SER A 325 6.44 -11.14 14.32
C SER A 325 5.84 -10.84 12.95
N ARG A 326 5.69 -9.55 12.63
CA ARG A 326 5.23 -9.10 11.32
C ARG A 326 6.36 -8.45 10.55
N THR A 327 6.29 -8.53 9.22
CA THR A 327 7.35 -8.08 8.31
C THR A 327 6.77 -7.21 7.21
N TRP A 328 7.59 -6.32 6.63
CA TRP A 328 7.18 -5.48 5.51
C TRP A 328 7.02 -6.26 4.20
N LEU A 329 7.63 -7.46 4.13
CA LEU A 329 7.84 -8.28 2.94
C LEU A 329 8.74 -7.59 1.92
N THR A 330 9.36 -8.40 1.07
CA THR A 330 10.19 -7.91 -0.03
C THR A 330 9.57 -8.28 -1.37
N GLY A 331 9.94 -7.52 -2.40
CA GLY A 331 9.58 -7.80 -3.78
C GLY A 331 9.40 -6.49 -4.52
N ALA A 332 9.95 -6.41 -5.73
CA ALA A 332 10.19 -5.15 -6.40
C ALA A 332 9.01 -4.16 -6.40
N THR A 333 8.06 -4.35 -7.30
CA THR A 333 6.95 -3.40 -7.49
C THR A 333 5.62 -3.92 -6.98
N GLN A 334 5.62 -5.12 -6.42
CA GLN A 334 4.45 -5.78 -5.83
C GLN A 334 4.13 -5.25 -4.42
N HIS A 335 5.15 -4.87 -3.65
CA HIS A 335 5.03 -4.54 -2.22
C HIS A 335 5.26 -3.07 -1.77
N PRO A 336 5.72 -2.10 -2.60
CA PRO A 336 6.00 -0.76 -2.09
C PRO A 336 4.71 0.01 -1.76
N GLY A 337 4.87 1.16 -1.11
CA GLY A 337 3.78 2.02 -0.64
C GLY A 337 3.38 1.81 0.81
N LYS A 338 4.18 1.06 1.58
CA LYS A 338 3.85 0.66 2.96
C LYS A 338 4.69 1.37 4.02
N LEU A 339 5.96 1.68 3.74
CA LEU A 339 6.85 2.28 4.73
C LEU A 339 6.57 3.78 4.95
N LEU A 340 6.42 4.55 3.87
CA LEU A 340 6.30 5.99 3.97
C LEU A 340 5.07 6.48 4.75
N PRO A 341 3.89 5.81 4.71
CA PRO A 341 2.75 6.19 5.54
C PRO A 341 2.99 6.26 7.05
N PRO A 342 3.44 5.19 7.74
CA PRO A 342 3.76 5.28 9.17
C PRO A 342 4.94 6.20 9.46
N VAL A 343 5.87 6.39 8.50
CA VAL A 343 6.95 7.38 8.62
C VAL A 343 6.40 8.81 8.61
N PHE A 344 5.47 9.13 7.73
CA PHE A 344 4.83 10.45 7.66
C PHE A 344 4.03 10.75 8.93
N LEU A 345 3.26 9.78 9.43
CA LEU A 345 2.62 9.85 10.76
C LEU A 345 3.65 10.22 11.84
N SER A 346 4.75 9.47 11.90
CA SER A 346 5.79 9.63 12.92
C SER A 346 6.57 10.93 12.82
N ALA A 347 6.73 11.47 11.60
CA ALA A 347 7.42 12.74 11.36
C ALA A 347 6.63 13.91 11.97
N LEU A 348 5.30 13.86 11.90
CA LEU A 348 4.42 14.87 12.45
C LEU A 348 4.07 14.61 13.93
N ALA A 349 4.06 13.36 14.38
CA ALA A 349 3.73 13.04 15.77
C ALA A 349 4.70 13.69 16.78
N LYS A 350 4.15 14.19 17.89
CA LYS A 350 4.93 14.66 19.05
C LYS A 350 5.49 13.49 19.86
N ASN A 351 4.76 12.38 19.91
CA ASN A 351 5.25 11.15 20.53
C ASN A 351 6.39 10.55 19.69
N ARG A 352 7.60 10.55 20.25
CA ARG A 352 8.81 10.07 19.57
C ARG A 352 8.90 8.55 19.46
N SER A 353 8.09 7.78 20.19
CA SER A 353 8.16 6.31 20.13
C SER A 353 7.88 5.77 18.72
N TYR A 354 6.97 6.38 17.95
CA TYR A 354 6.71 5.95 16.57
C TYR A 354 7.97 6.09 15.69
N ALA A 355 8.60 7.27 15.78
CA ALA A 355 9.84 7.59 15.06
C ALA A 355 10.99 6.67 15.47
N ASP A 356 11.17 6.45 16.77
CA ASP A 356 12.27 5.66 17.30
C ASP A 356 12.14 4.17 16.92
N ASN A 357 10.92 3.63 16.89
CA ASN A 357 10.66 2.28 16.38
C ASN A 357 10.99 2.16 14.88
N LEU A 358 10.51 3.10 14.06
CA LEU A 358 10.74 3.08 12.62
C LEU A 358 12.20 3.28 12.20
N LYS A 359 13.00 4.02 12.98
CA LYS A 359 14.46 4.17 12.74
C LYS A 359 15.24 2.87 12.77
N THR A 360 14.71 1.85 13.44
CA THR A 360 15.35 0.52 13.50
C THR A 360 15.13 -0.28 12.21
N VAL A 361 14.14 0.08 11.39
CA VAL A 361 13.80 -0.65 10.16
C VAL A 361 15.00 -0.73 9.21
N SER A 362 15.75 0.36 9.05
CA SER A 362 16.89 0.41 8.14
C SER A 362 18.06 -0.48 8.57
N GLN A 363 18.19 -0.72 9.88
CA GLN A 363 19.23 -1.60 10.44
C GLN A 363 18.95 -3.08 10.15
N HIS A 364 17.70 -3.41 9.89
CA HIS A 364 17.20 -4.78 9.72
C HIS A 364 16.68 -5.04 8.30
N VAL A 365 16.98 -4.14 7.35
CA VAL A 365 16.35 -4.19 6.03
C VAL A 365 16.68 -5.48 5.26
N HIS A 366 17.88 -6.02 5.48
CA HIS A 366 18.39 -7.25 4.86
C HIS A 366 18.45 -8.44 5.83
N ASP A 367 17.90 -8.32 7.05
CA ASP A 367 17.92 -9.40 8.03
C ASP A 367 17.02 -10.57 7.59
N PRO A 368 17.53 -11.81 7.61
CA PRO A 368 16.72 -12.99 7.35
C PRO A 368 15.52 -13.05 8.30
N GLY A 369 14.30 -13.10 7.75
CA GLY A 369 13.06 -13.22 8.52
C GLY A 369 12.44 -11.92 9.03
N LYS A 370 13.14 -10.77 8.96
CA LYS A 370 12.52 -9.45 9.21
C LYS A 370 12.04 -8.78 7.93
N MET A 371 12.70 -9.07 6.80
CA MET A 371 12.37 -8.60 5.45
C MET A 371 11.92 -7.15 5.44
N GLY A 372 12.91 -6.25 5.35
CA GLY A 372 12.65 -4.82 5.32
C GLY A 372 11.75 -4.38 4.17
N PRO A 373 11.26 -3.14 4.24
CA PRO A 373 10.41 -2.57 3.21
C PRO A 373 11.12 -2.56 1.86
N PRO A 374 10.44 -2.94 0.77
CA PRO A 374 11.04 -3.12 -0.55
C PRO A 374 11.65 -1.83 -1.09
N GLU A 375 11.13 -0.66 -0.71
CA GLU A 375 11.69 0.63 -1.09
C GLU A 375 13.16 0.79 -0.65
N LEU A 376 13.55 0.12 0.45
CA LEU A 376 14.90 0.13 1.00
C LEU A 376 15.66 -1.17 0.67
N ALA A 377 15.00 -2.32 0.76
CA ALA A 377 15.62 -3.66 0.69
C ALA A 377 16.20 -4.00 -0.69
N GLN A 378 15.83 -3.27 -1.74
CA GLN A 378 16.40 -3.46 -3.06
C GLN A 378 17.70 -2.69 -3.30
N VAL A 379 18.11 -1.84 -2.35
CA VAL A 379 19.39 -1.15 -2.42
C VAL A 379 20.37 -1.88 -1.52
N VAL A 380 21.35 -2.52 -2.14
CA VAL A 380 22.32 -3.40 -1.51
C VAL A 380 23.71 -2.77 -1.61
N THR A 381 24.56 -3.03 -0.61
CA THR A 381 25.97 -2.62 -0.67
C THR A 381 26.72 -3.56 -1.61
N GLY A 382 27.18 -3.04 -2.75
CA GLY A 382 28.10 -3.71 -3.66
C GLY A 382 29.57 -3.49 -3.24
N LYS A 383 30.50 -4.01 -4.05
CA LYS A 383 31.95 -3.89 -3.79
C LYS A 383 32.47 -2.47 -4.02
N THR A 384 31.88 -1.74 -4.96
CA THR A 384 32.31 -0.38 -5.33
C THR A 384 31.29 0.70 -5.00
N ASP A 385 30.01 0.32 -4.83
CA ASP A 385 28.88 1.25 -4.75
C ASP A 385 27.64 0.58 -4.17
N TYR A 386 26.54 1.34 -4.05
CA TYR A 386 25.22 0.78 -3.80
C TYR A 386 24.55 0.37 -5.11
N LEU A 387 24.05 -0.86 -5.16
CA LEU A 387 23.47 -1.47 -6.35
C LEU A 387 22.02 -1.90 -6.12
N TRP A 388 21.28 -2.05 -7.21
CA TRP A 388 19.91 -2.52 -7.18
C TRP A 388 19.81 -4.04 -7.28
N GLY A 389 18.91 -4.62 -6.48
CA GLY A 389 18.41 -5.98 -6.64
C GLY A 389 17.94 -6.59 -5.33
N ASP A 390 17.02 -7.55 -5.42
CA ASP A 390 16.61 -8.40 -4.33
C ASP A 390 17.74 -9.36 -3.97
N ILE A 391 18.05 -9.43 -2.67
CA ILE A 391 18.76 -10.56 -2.09
C ILE A 391 17.69 -11.62 -1.80
N PRO A 392 17.59 -12.70 -2.58
CA PRO A 392 16.54 -13.68 -2.35
C PRO A 392 16.68 -14.30 -0.97
N SER A 393 15.54 -14.57 -0.33
CA SER A 393 15.45 -15.29 0.94
C SER A 393 16.10 -16.69 0.88
N LEU A 394 16.20 -17.25 -0.33
CA LEU A 394 17.03 -18.41 -0.68
C LEU A 394 18.51 -18.02 -0.70
N SER A 395 19.02 -17.61 0.46
CA SER A 395 20.46 -17.55 0.71
C SER A 395 21.04 -18.96 0.56
N GLY A 396 22.11 -19.11 -0.22
CA GLY A 396 22.70 -20.42 -0.49
C GLY A 396 23.35 -20.56 -1.87
N ILE A 397 23.84 -21.76 -2.17
CA ILE A 397 24.50 -22.11 -3.46
C ILE A 397 23.58 -21.84 -4.67
N TYR A 398 22.27 -21.95 -4.45
CA TYR A 398 21.25 -21.72 -5.46
C TYR A 398 21.14 -20.26 -5.89
N PHE A 399 21.58 -19.29 -5.07
CA PHE A 399 21.54 -17.88 -5.45
C PHE A 399 22.51 -17.58 -6.60
N GLN A 400 23.78 -17.94 -6.44
CA GLN A 400 24.78 -17.76 -7.50
C GLN A 400 24.42 -18.56 -8.75
N GLY A 401 24.04 -19.83 -8.58
CA GLY A 401 23.58 -20.67 -9.69
C GLY A 401 22.39 -20.06 -10.43
N SER A 402 21.41 -19.50 -9.69
CA SER A 402 20.25 -18.82 -10.29
C SER A 402 20.68 -17.59 -11.06
N TYR A 403 21.58 -16.78 -10.51
CA TYR A 403 22.13 -15.61 -11.21
C TYR A 403 22.74 -15.99 -12.55
N TRP A 404 23.64 -16.97 -12.54
CA TRP A 404 24.32 -17.42 -13.76
C TRP A 404 23.37 -18.11 -14.73
N ALA A 405 22.40 -18.89 -14.26
CA ALA A 405 21.39 -19.50 -15.12
C ALA A 405 20.51 -18.46 -15.82
N ASN A 406 20.11 -17.40 -15.11
CA ASN A 406 19.33 -16.31 -15.66
C ASN A 406 20.13 -15.51 -16.70
N LEU A 407 21.39 -15.19 -16.39
CA LEU A 407 22.31 -14.54 -17.33
C LEU A 407 22.54 -15.38 -18.59
N PHE A 408 22.86 -16.66 -18.42
CA PHE A 408 23.12 -17.58 -19.52
C PHE A 408 21.87 -17.78 -20.38
N ALA A 409 20.71 -18.01 -19.78
CA ALA A 409 19.47 -18.19 -20.54
C ALA A 409 19.04 -16.92 -21.30
N SER A 410 19.28 -15.72 -20.75
CA SER A 410 18.84 -14.47 -21.41
C SER A 410 19.63 -14.13 -22.66
N GLN A 411 20.89 -14.58 -22.78
CA GLN A 411 21.76 -14.25 -23.91
C GLN A 411 21.93 -12.73 -24.14
N CYS A 412 21.84 -11.92 -23.08
CA CYS A 412 21.99 -10.46 -23.14
C CYS A 412 23.32 -9.93 -22.60
N TYR A 413 24.36 -10.76 -22.58
CA TYR A 413 25.70 -10.43 -22.12
C TYR A 413 26.69 -10.36 -23.28
N ASP A 414 27.87 -9.78 -23.04
CA ASP A 414 28.88 -9.59 -24.07
C ASP A 414 29.38 -10.91 -24.67
N GLY A 415 29.37 -11.01 -26.00
CA GLY A 415 29.79 -12.22 -26.72
C GLY A 415 28.79 -13.37 -26.67
N ALA A 416 27.56 -13.15 -26.21
CA ALA A 416 26.46 -14.10 -26.38
C ALA A 416 26.20 -14.35 -27.88
N LEU A 417 25.90 -15.61 -28.24
CA LEU A 417 25.61 -16.00 -29.63
C LEU A 417 24.10 -16.06 -29.91
N GLY A 418 23.28 -16.16 -28.86
CA GLY A 418 21.83 -16.21 -28.96
C GLY A 418 21.17 -14.85 -29.12
N VAL A 419 19.84 -14.86 -29.21
CA VAL A 419 19.02 -13.64 -29.22
C VAL A 419 18.80 -13.18 -27.78
N CYS A 420 19.20 -11.96 -27.47
CA CYS A 420 18.95 -11.36 -26.16
C CYS A 420 17.44 -11.32 -25.84
N ASN A 421 17.06 -11.96 -24.74
CA ASN A 421 15.72 -11.95 -24.17
C ASN A 421 15.76 -11.63 -22.66
N PRO A 422 15.57 -10.36 -22.27
CA PRO A 422 15.61 -9.94 -20.86
C PRO A 422 14.38 -10.40 -20.06
N SER A 423 13.38 -11.02 -20.69
CA SER A 423 12.15 -11.46 -20.02
C SER A 423 12.26 -12.85 -19.39
N LEU A 424 13.33 -13.58 -19.67
CA LEU A 424 13.58 -14.89 -19.07
C LEU A 424 13.94 -14.72 -17.59
N GLY A 425 13.65 -15.74 -16.78
CA GLY A 425 14.23 -15.82 -15.45
C GLY A 425 13.74 -14.82 -14.41
N SER A 426 14.53 -14.66 -13.34
CA SER A 426 14.26 -13.72 -12.25
C SER A 426 14.66 -12.29 -12.62
N LYS A 427 13.69 -11.39 -12.57
CA LYS A 427 13.82 -9.99 -13.01
C LYS A 427 14.16 -9.00 -11.89
N THR A 428 14.44 -9.51 -10.69
CA THR A 428 14.71 -8.67 -9.52
C THR A 428 16.07 -8.90 -8.90
N MET A 429 16.83 -9.87 -9.38
CA MET A 429 17.94 -10.41 -8.61
C MET A 429 19.18 -9.50 -8.54
N PHE A 430 19.76 -9.38 -7.36
CA PHE A 430 21.05 -8.74 -7.10
C PHE A 430 22.22 -9.52 -7.74
N ASP A 431 23.29 -8.82 -8.14
CA ASP A 431 24.54 -9.44 -8.57
C ASP A 431 25.30 -10.01 -7.37
N PRO A 432 25.47 -11.34 -7.23
CA PRO A 432 26.13 -11.95 -6.07
C PRO A 432 27.58 -11.47 -5.86
N TYR A 433 28.21 -10.90 -6.89
CA TYR A 433 29.57 -10.37 -6.81
C TYR A 433 29.64 -8.88 -6.49
N GLY A 434 28.50 -8.18 -6.49
CA GLY A 434 28.37 -6.78 -6.09
C GLY A 434 29.03 -5.79 -7.04
N TYR A 435 29.06 -6.06 -8.34
CA TYR A 435 29.59 -5.15 -9.36
C TYR A 435 28.51 -4.52 -10.24
N ILE A 436 27.40 -5.24 -10.49
CA ILE A 436 26.40 -4.87 -11.47
C ILE A 436 25.02 -4.60 -10.83
N ASP A 437 24.34 -3.54 -11.24
CA ASP A 437 22.90 -3.39 -10.94
C ASP A 437 22.08 -4.50 -11.61
N GLY A 438 21.14 -5.07 -10.88
CA GLY A 438 20.26 -6.11 -11.42
C GLY A 438 19.31 -5.62 -12.52
N PRO A 439 18.57 -6.57 -13.15
CA PRO A 439 18.70 -8.02 -13.00
C PRO A 439 19.83 -8.63 -13.87
N PRO A 440 20.27 -9.88 -13.61
CA PRO A 440 21.24 -10.59 -14.48
C PRO A 440 20.81 -10.68 -15.93
N ASN A 441 19.50 -10.78 -16.19
CA ASN A 441 19.02 -11.01 -17.54
C ASN A 441 19.33 -9.85 -18.47
N LYS A 442 19.37 -8.62 -17.94
CA LYS A 442 19.89 -7.41 -18.58
C LYS A 442 19.83 -6.27 -17.55
N PRO A 443 20.98 -5.76 -17.07
CA PRO A 443 21.04 -4.66 -16.10
C PRO A 443 20.19 -3.46 -16.52
N GLY A 444 19.51 -2.83 -15.56
CA GLY A 444 18.70 -1.64 -15.85
C GLY A 444 17.33 -1.90 -16.49
N THR A 445 16.92 -3.17 -16.67
CA THR A 445 15.63 -3.52 -17.28
C THR A 445 14.63 -4.14 -16.30
N SER A 446 13.40 -4.37 -16.79
CA SER A 446 12.32 -4.99 -16.01
C SER A 446 11.96 -4.16 -14.77
N TYR A 447 12.12 -4.71 -13.57
CA TYR A 447 11.58 -4.12 -12.35
C TYR A 447 12.39 -2.95 -11.77
N ILE A 448 13.67 -2.80 -12.14
CA ILE A 448 14.45 -1.64 -11.70
C ILE A 448 13.85 -0.33 -12.24
N GLY A 449 13.35 -0.33 -13.47
CA GLY A 449 12.78 0.87 -14.08
C GLY A 449 11.56 1.40 -13.31
N SER A 450 10.66 0.50 -12.91
CA SER A 450 9.47 0.84 -12.12
C SER A 450 9.80 1.09 -10.64
N SER A 451 10.76 0.38 -10.05
CA SER A 451 11.20 0.59 -8.66
C SER A 451 11.94 1.91 -8.49
N LEU A 452 12.79 2.28 -9.45
CA LEU A 452 13.58 3.50 -9.43
C LEU A 452 12.71 4.77 -9.41
N GLY A 453 11.58 4.77 -10.12
CA GLY A 453 10.65 5.91 -10.09
C GLY A 453 10.11 6.17 -8.68
N ILE A 454 9.74 5.10 -7.97
CA ILE A 454 9.25 5.16 -6.58
C ILE A 454 10.36 5.60 -5.63
N GLN A 455 11.56 5.02 -5.77
CA GLN A 455 12.73 5.35 -4.97
C GLN A 455 13.16 6.82 -5.15
N LYS A 456 13.14 7.34 -6.38
CA LYS A 456 13.40 8.77 -6.65
C LYS A 456 12.42 9.68 -5.93
N ALA A 457 11.13 9.39 -6.03
CA ALA A 457 10.11 10.17 -5.36
C ALA A 457 10.24 10.09 -3.83
N PHE A 458 10.56 8.91 -3.28
CA PHE A 458 10.82 8.74 -1.86
C PHE A 458 12.05 9.58 -1.41
N VAL A 459 13.18 9.49 -2.12
CA VAL A 459 14.37 10.31 -1.80
C VAL A 459 14.06 11.80 -1.90
N ALA A 460 13.29 12.24 -2.89
CA ALA A 460 12.85 13.63 -2.97
C ALA A 460 12.06 14.05 -1.73
N ILE A 461 11.12 13.22 -1.24
CA ILE A 461 10.38 13.48 0.01
C ILE A 461 11.33 13.54 1.22
N MET A 462 12.31 12.64 1.32
CA MET A 462 13.33 12.67 2.38
C MET A 462 14.17 13.96 2.34
N ILE A 463 14.47 14.50 1.16
CA ILE A 463 15.21 15.76 1.01
C ILE A 463 14.33 16.96 1.41
N LEU A 464 13.05 16.95 1.01
CA LEU A 464 12.10 18.03 1.25
C LEU A 464 11.54 18.06 2.69
N MET A 465 11.59 16.94 3.42
CA MET A 465 11.14 16.85 4.81
C MET A 465 12.19 16.12 5.66
N PRO A 466 13.14 16.83 6.28
CA PRO A 466 14.27 16.23 7.01
C PRO A 466 13.87 15.24 8.11
N GLU A 467 12.71 15.44 8.75
CA GLU A 467 12.17 14.53 9.76
C GLU A 467 11.88 13.14 9.18
N ILE A 468 11.39 13.05 7.95
CA ILE A 468 11.21 11.78 7.25
C ILE A 468 12.57 11.12 7.00
N ARG A 469 13.57 11.89 6.57
CA ARG A 469 14.94 11.37 6.37
C ARG A 469 15.53 10.83 7.67
N GLU A 470 15.36 11.55 8.77
CA GLU A 470 15.82 11.14 10.11
C GLU A 470 15.19 9.81 10.53
N ILE A 471 13.89 9.63 10.26
CA ILE A 471 13.15 8.42 10.63
C ILE A 471 13.51 7.24 9.73
N VAL A 472 13.59 7.44 8.42
CA VAL A 472 13.97 6.37 7.47
C VAL A 472 15.40 5.91 7.73
N ASN A 473 16.30 6.83 8.11
CA ASN A 473 17.65 6.52 8.55
C ASN A 473 18.42 5.56 7.61
N TYR A 474 18.33 5.78 6.29
CA TYR A 474 18.94 4.92 5.28
C TYR A 474 19.65 5.74 4.18
N PRO A 475 20.84 6.30 4.47
CA PRO A 475 21.60 7.12 3.51
C PRO A 475 22.01 6.37 2.22
N GLN A 476 22.04 5.04 2.26
CA GLN A 476 22.34 4.17 1.12
C GLN A 476 21.37 4.41 -0.04
N LEU A 477 20.07 4.55 0.25
CA LEU A 477 19.06 4.83 -0.78
C LEU A 477 19.29 6.19 -1.44
N ILE A 478 19.62 7.22 -0.67
CA ILE A 478 19.92 8.56 -1.21
C ILE A 478 21.14 8.49 -2.13
N THR A 479 22.21 7.84 -1.68
CA THR A 479 23.45 7.69 -2.45
C THR A 479 23.21 6.90 -3.72
N TYR A 480 22.45 5.80 -3.64
CA TYR A 480 22.05 5.00 -4.79
C TYR A 480 21.27 5.82 -5.82
N VAL A 481 20.25 6.58 -5.40
CA VAL A 481 19.42 7.38 -6.31
C VAL A 481 20.23 8.49 -6.96
N ASP A 482 21.08 9.19 -6.20
CA ASP A 482 21.98 10.22 -6.73
C ASP A 482 22.93 9.63 -7.78
N ARG A 483 23.56 8.49 -7.46
CA ARG A 483 24.44 7.77 -8.37
C ARG A 483 23.73 7.34 -9.66
N ILE A 484 22.52 6.79 -9.58
CA ILE A 484 21.74 6.44 -10.78
C ILE A 484 21.42 7.67 -11.64
N LEU A 485 21.17 8.82 -11.03
CA LEU A 485 20.85 10.06 -11.76
C LEU A 485 22.08 10.68 -12.45
N ASN A 486 23.26 10.57 -11.83
CA ASN A 486 24.48 11.21 -12.31
C ASN A 486 25.34 10.27 -13.19
N GLU A 487 25.39 8.98 -12.86
CA GLU A 487 26.27 7.99 -13.49
C GLU A 487 25.49 6.91 -14.25
N GLY A 488 24.23 6.68 -13.92
CA GLY A 488 23.40 5.66 -14.55
C GLY A 488 23.56 4.26 -13.95
N ILE A 489 23.22 3.26 -14.75
CA ILE A 489 23.30 1.84 -14.39
C ILE A 489 24.77 1.43 -14.31
N LYS A 490 25.14 0.75 -13.22
CA LYS A 490 26.51 0.28 -13.01
C LYS A 490 26.68 -1.11 -13.62
N THR A 491 27.52 -1.17 -14.64
CA THR A 491 28.02 -2.42 -15.22
C THR A 491 29.54 -2.43 -15.44
N ALA A 492 30.16 -1.25 -15.41
CA ALA A 492 31.60 -1.08 -15.53
C ALA A 492 32.34 -1.71 -14.35
N ASP A 493 33.61 -2.05 -14.58
CA ASP A 493 34.52 -2.65 -13.59
C ASP A 493 34.15 -4.06 -13.11
N ASP A 494 33.19 -4.72 -13.75
CA ASP A 494 32.91 -6.14 -13.52
C ASP A 494 34.10 -7.01 -13.95
N PRO A 495 34.77 -7.72 -13.01
CA PRO A 495 35.92 -8.55 -13.36
C PRO A 495 35.48 -9.94 -13.85
N CYS A 496 34.20 -10.29 -13.75
CA CYS A 496 33.73 -11.64 -14.02
C CYS A 496 33.73 -11.95 -15.52
N VAL A 497 34.13 -13.17 -15.87
CA VAL A 497 34.08 -13.68 -17.25
C VAL A 497 32.63 -14.01 -17.64
N THR A 498 32.26 -13.70 -18.89
CA THR A 498 30.95 -14.03 -19.46
C THR A 498 30.74 -15.54 -19.58
N PRO A 499 29.48 -16.02 -19.66
CA PRO A 499 29.23 -17.42 -19.93
C PRO A 499 29.87 -17.92 -21.22
N ASP A 500 30.46 -19.13 -21.17
CA ASP A 500 31.22 -19.70 -22.28
C ASP A 500 30.31 -20.12 -23.45
N SER A 501 30.57 -19.62 -24.64
CA SER A 501 29.75 -19.82 -25.86
C SER A 501 29.75 -21.26 -26.34
N ARG A 502 30.67 -22.08 -25.83
CA ARG A 502 30.72 -23.51 -26.12
C ARG A 502 29.75 -24.32 -25.26
N GLU A 503 29.14 -23.69 -24.24
CA GLU A 503 28.07 -24.32 -23.49
C GLU A 503 26.84 -24.55 -24.35
N ASN A 504 26.15 -25.65 -24.10
CA ASN A 504 24.91 -25.97 -24.79
C ASN A 504 23.73 -25.34 -24.03
N LEU A 505 23.02 -24.42 -24.70
CA LEU A 505 21.85 -23.72 -24.16
C LEU A 505 20.70 -24.65 -23.76
N GLU A 506 20.61 -25.85 -24.34
CA GLU A 506 19.55 -26.82 -24.05
C GLU A 506 19.86 -27.71 -22.85
N THR A 507 21.15 -28.00 -22.61
CA THR A 507 21.55 -28.98 -21.59
C THR A 507 22.25 -28.40 -20.38
N CYS A 508 22.84 -27.20 -20.49
CA CYS A 508 23.51 -26.56 -19.36
C CYS A 508 22.49 -25.84 -18.45
N ASP A 509 22.36 -26.36 -17.24
CA ASP A 509 21.58 -25.77 -16.14
C ASP A 509 22.57 -25.34 -15.03
N ALA A 510 23.01 -24.08 -15.08
CA ALA A 510 23.89 -23.50 -14.08
C ALA A 510 23.23 -23.36 -12.70
N TYR A 511 21.89 -23.38 -12.61
CA TYR A 511 21.17 -23.30 -11.34
C TYR A 511 21.34 -24.60 -10.54
N ARG A 512 21.32 -25.75 -11.22
CA ARG A 512 21.56 -27.07 -10.61
C ARG A 512 23.00 -27.56 -10.75
N ASN A 513 23.83 -26.82 -11.48
CA ASN A 513 25.15 -27.24 -11.91
C ASN A 513 25.11 -28.63 -12.62
N THR A 514 24.22 -28.78 -13.59
CA THR A 514 24.04 -30.02 -14.35
C THR A 514 24.14 -29.78 -15.84
N GLY A 515 24.86 -30.65 -16.55
CA GLY A 515 24.98 -30.61 -18.02
C GLY A 515 25.79 -29.44 -18.59
N CYS A 516 26.45 -28.66 -17.72
CA CYS A 516 27.41 -27.62 -18.10
C CYS A 516 28.82 -28.20 -18.13
N LEU A 517 29.58 -27.95 -19.21
CA LEU A 517 30.94 -28.46 -19.37
C LEU A 517 32.01 -27.49 -18.84
N TYR A 518 31.68 -26.20 -18.78
CA TYR A 518 32.60 -25.11 -18.52
C TYR A 518 32.17 -24.20 -17.36
N TYR A 519 30.95 -24.34 -16.85
CA TYR A 519 30.49 -23.66 -15.64
C TYR A 519 31.33 -24.09 -14.41
N GLY A 520 31.89 -23.12 -13.70
CA GLY A 520 32.88 -23.35 -12.63
C GLY A 520 34.29 -23.67 -13.12
N VAL A 521 34.54 -23.61 -14.43
CA VAL A 521 35.85 -23.88 -15.05
C VAL A 521 36.37 -22.66 -15.82
N THR A 522 35.55 -22.07 -16.69
CA THR A 522 35.91 -20.89 -17.50
C THR A 522 35.03 -19.67 -17.24
N TRP A 523 33.87 -19.88 -16.62
CA TRP A 523 32.90 -18.85 -16.24
C TRP A 523 32.13 -19.30 -15.00
N GLY A 524 31.40 -18.37 -14.34
CA GLY A 524 30.71 -18.68 -13.10
C GLY A 524 31.58 -18.48 -11.84
N PRO A 525 31.19 -19.06 -10.70
CA PRO A 525 32.00 -19.03 -9.47
C PRO A 525 33.25 -19.92 -9.58
N ILE A 526 34.34 -19.53 -8.93
CA ILE A 526 35.56 -20.35 -8.80
C ILE A 526 35.25 -21.69 -8.11
N ASN A 527 34.37 -21.68 -7.12
CA ASN A 527 33.89 -22.85 -6.41
C ASN A 527 32.36 -22.87 -6.38
N VAL A 528 31.76 -23.72 -7.22
CA VAL A 528 30.30 -23.86 -7.40
C VAL A 528 29.53 -24.33 -6.15
N ILE A 529 30.22 -24.87 -5.14
CA ILE A 529 29.58 -25.27 -3.86
C ILE A 529 29.73 -24.23 -2.75
N ASP A 530 30.50 -23.15 -2.99
CA ASP A 530 30.73 -22.09 -2.01
C ASP A 530 29.95 -20.83 -2.39
N VAL A 531 28.99 -20.47 -1.56
CA VAL A 531 28.08 -19.32 -1.73
C VAL A 531 28.79 -17.97 -1.67
N THR A 532 30.01 -17.96 -1.16
CA THR A 532 30.88 -16.79 -1.04
C THR A 532 32.02 -16.78 -2.07
N SER A 533 32.07 -17.81 -2.94
CA SER A 533 33.08 -17.89 -3.99
C SER A 533 33.04 -16.64 -4.85
N ASP A 534 34.21 -16.05 -5.12
CA ASP A 534 34.36 -15.07 -6.19
C ASP A 534 34.06 -15.70 -7.56
N CYS A 535 33.80 -14.87 -8.56
CA CYS A 535 33.67 -15.28 -9.94
C CYS A 535 35.04 -15.54 -10.59
N ILE A 536 35.05 -16.33 -11.66
CA ILE A 536 36.22 -16.49 -12.51
C ILE A 536 36.48 -15.16 -13.23
N THR A 537 37.71 -14.65 -13.13
CA THR A 537 38.10 -13.33 -13.66
C THR A 537 39.10 -13.37 -14.81
N THR A 538 39.70 -14.54 -15.08
CA THR A 538 40.70 -14.71 -16.13
C THR A 538 40.05 -15.33 -17.36
N PRO A 539 39.91 -14.60 -18.48
CA PRO A 539 39.33 -15.14 -19.69
C PRO A 539 40.18 -16.30 -20.22
N THR A 540 39.52 -17.39 -20.58
CA THR A 540 40.15 -18.51 -21.29
C THR A 540 39.62 -18.57 -22.72
N HIS A 541 40.47 -18.98 -23.67
CA HIS A 541 40.10 -19.11 -25.08
C HIS A 541 38.77 -19.90 -25.25
N PRO A 542 37.81 -19.42 -26.07
CA PRO A 542 37.97 -18.39 -27.11
C PRO A 542 37.91 -16.92 -26.64
N TYR A 543 37.64 -16.65 -25.36
CA TYR A 543 37.45 -15.30 -24.85
C TYR A 543 38.76 -14.60 -24.52
N ASN A 544 38.79 -13.29 -24.72
CA ASN A 544 39.94 -12.43 -24.46
C ASN A 544 39.63 -11.21 -23.59
N LYS A 545 38.41 -11.08 -23.05
CA LYS A 545 37.97 -9.96 -22.22
C LYS A 545 37.23 -10.44 -20.98
N ALA A 546 37.44 -9.72 -19.89
CA ALA A 546 36.65 -9.80 -18.66
C ALA A 546 35.55 -8.73 -18.70
N GLY A 547 34.49 -8.94 -17.92
CA GLY A 547 33.31 -8.09 -17.86
C GLY A 547 32.11 -8.70 -18.58
N ARG A 548 31.00 -8.84 -17.85
CA ARG A 548 29.75 -9.40 -18.38
C ARG A 548 29.01 -8.44 -19.32
N PHE A 549 29.17 -7.13 -19.14
CA PHE A 549 28.41 -6.09 -19.84
C PHE A 549 29.25 -4.81 -20.06
N THR A 550 30.22 -4.86 -20.97
CA THR A 550 31.14 -3.74 -21.26
C THR A 550 30.58 -2.73 -22.28
N GLU A 551 29.50 -3.07 -22.99
CA GLU A 551 28.92 -2.24 -24.05
C GLU A 551 27.53 -1.63 -23.74
N LEU A 552 27.06 -1.69 -22.47
CA LEU A 552 25.73 -1.19 -22.07
C LEU A 552 25.63 0.31 -21.81
#